data_AF-A0A0K1JEA2-F1
#
_entry.id   AF-A0A0K1JEA2-F1
#
_cell.length_a   1.000
_cell.length_b   1.000
_cell.length_c   1.000
_cell.angle_alpha   90.00
_cell.angle_beta   90.00
_cell.angle_gamma   90.00
#
_symmetry.space_group_name_H-M   'P 1'
#
loop_
_entity.id
_entity.type
_entity.pdbx_description
1 polymer ?
#
loop_
_entity_poly.entity_id
_entity_poly.type
_entity_poly.pdbx_seq_one_letter_code
_entity_poly.pdbx_strand_id
1 'polypeptide(L)'
;MSDGSRVAVYIDFDNMVISRYDDVHGSGHWRRDEARRHAPGDGSDGDVSRRLAEAEVDLGAIIDYASSFGTVAQTRAYADWSVPANAAYKRQLIDRAVDLVQLFATSGTKNGADIRLSIDAIDDLFQHADITHVVVVGGDSDYIALAQRCKRMGRYVVGIGVAGSTSRALVAACDDFSSYSDLPGVSDPTVVEAAPEPDSSPDTSVDASTDASTDASDGMKAAPKTPAKKAAKARRKSSKGQEAQAISLLRRAIQVGAEKSDDGWQHSSSVKSQMQRMDSTFKEKSLGFSSFRAFVESHDDLLETKLLDNGQLSVRLR
;
A
#
# COMPACT_ATOMS: atom_id res chain seq x y z
N MET A 1 7.36 27.01 5.05
CA MET A 1 7.61 26.39 6.36
C MET A 1 7.33 24.93 6.17
N SER A 2 8.31 24.04 6.34
CA SER A 2 8.02 22.61 6.41
C SER A 2 7.04 22.43 7.56
N ASP A 3 5.85 21.89 7.28
CA ASP A 3 4.91 21.49 8.32
C ASP A 3 5.68 20.57 9.27
N GLY A 4 5.96 21.06 10.48
CA GLY A 4 6.82 20.40 11.47
C GLY A 4 6.20 19.15 12.08
N SER A 5 5.07 18.71 11.52
CA SER A 5 4.32 17.56 11.97
C SER A 5 5.09 16.27 11.76
N ARG A 6 5.21 15.48 12.84
CA ARG A 6 5.83 14.16 12.85
C ARG A 6 4.78 13.12 13.23
N VAL A 7 4.70 12.07 12.43
CA VAL A 7 3.66 11.06 12.50
C VAL A 7 4.25 9.75 13.01
N ALA A 8 3.62 9.16 14.02
CA ALA A 8 3.89 7.79 14.46
C ALA A 8 2.74 6.89 14.06
N VAL A 9 3.05 5.78 13.38
CA VAL A 9 2.06 4.81 12.87
C VAL A 9 2.18 3.52 13.66
N TYR A 10 1.06 3.06 14.23
CA TYR A 10 0.97 1.81 14.98
C TYR A 10 -0.10 0.91 14.35
N ILE A 11 0.31 -0.26 13.90
CA ILE A 11 -0.53 -1.18 13.12
C ILE A 11 -0.83 -2.43 13.92
N ASP A 12 -2.09 -2.62 14.28
CA ASP A 12 -2.60 -3.92 14.68
C ASP A 12 -2.77 -4.78 13.44
N PHE A 13 -1.71 -5.52 13.14
CA PHE A 13 -1.58 -6.21 11.87
C PHE A 13 -2.53 -7.40 11.78
N ASP A 14 -2.68 -8.14 12.88
CA ASP A 14 -3.66 -9.24 12.97
C ASP A 14 -5.09 -8.69 12.76
N ASN A 15 -5.47 -7.59 13.41
CA ASN A 15 -6.80 -6.99 13.22
C ASN A 15 -7.04 -6.60 11.76
N MET A 16 -6.09 -5.94 11.11
CA MET A 16 -6.24 -5.51 9.72
C MET A 16 -6.40 -6.68 8.74
N VAL A 17 -5.55 -7.71 8.84
CA VAL A 17 -5.62 -8.88 7.96
C VAL A 17 -6.91 -9.67 8.18
N ILE A 18 -7.29 -9.90 9.44
CA ILE A 18 -8.51 -10.63 9.78
C ILE A 18 -9.73 -9.88 9.28
N SER A 19 -9.81 -8.58 9.58
CA SER A 19 -10.96 -7.76 9.22
C SER A 19 -11.09 -7.59 7.71
N ARG A 20 -9.99 -7.40 6.97
CA ARG A 20 -10.04 -7.31 5.50
C ARG A 20 -10.46 -8.63 4.88
N TYR A 21 -9.98 -9.77 5.39
CA TYR A 21 -10.41 -11.08 4.92
C TYR A 21 -11.91 -11.29 5.10
N ASP A 22 -12.44 -10.96 6.28
CA ASP A 22 -13.86 -11.08 6.59
C ASP A 22 -14.73 -10.05 5.85
N ASP A 23 -14.19 -8.88 5.53
CA ASP A 23 -14.88 -7.83 4.75
C ASP A 23 -15.06 -8.25 3.28
N VAL A 24 -14.04 -8.84 2.68
CA VAL A 24 -14.08 -9.30 1.28
C VAL A 24 -14.88 -10.60 1.14
N HIS A 25 -14.72 -11.55 2.07
CA HIS A 25 -15.28 -12.91 1.93
C HIS A 25 -16.51 -13.18 2.81
N GLY A 26 -16.85 -12.26 3.70
CA GLY A 26 -17.97 -12.36 4.63
C GLY A 26 -17.55 -12.68 6.07
N SER A 27 -18.31 -12.18 7.04
CA SER A 27 -17.96 -12.26 8.45
C SER A 27 -17.69 -13.68 8.96
N GLY A 28 -16.59 -13.85 9.70
CA GLY A 28 -16.17 -15.11 10.30
C GLY A 28 -15.56 -16.12 9.32
N HIS A 29 -15.33 -15.75 8.05
CA HIS A 29 -14.65 -16.62 7.09
C HIS A 29 -13.21 -16.89 7.51
N TRP A 30 -12.49 -15.93 8.09
CA TRP A 30 -11.12 -16.12 8.58
C TRP A 30 -11.00 -17.34 9.51
N ARG A 31 -11.96 -17.49 10.44
CA ARG A 31 -11.98 -18.61 11.39
C ARG A 31 -12.46 -19.90 10.74
N ARG A 32 -13.49 -19.84 9.88
CA ARG A 32 -14.05 -21.00 9.20
C ARG A 32 -13.04 -21.65 8.24
N ASP A 33 -12.29 -20.82 7.53
CA ASP A 33 -11.29 -21.22 6.55
C ASP A 33 -9.95 -21.58 7.19
N GLU A 34 -9.82 -21.43 8.52
CA GLU A 34 -8.55 -21.55 9.26
C GLU A 34 -7.41 -20.75 8.60
N ALA A 35 -7.73 -19.59 8.02
CA ALA A 35 -6.86 -18.83 7.12
C ALA A 35 -5.48 -18.49 7.72
N ARG A 36 -5.39 -18.39 9.06
CA ARG A 36 -4.14 -18.23 9.81
C ARG A 36 -3.10 -19.32 9.53
N ARG A 37 -3.49 -20.51 9.04
CA ARG A 37 -2.57 -21.62 8.73
C ARG A 37 -2.08 -21.62 7.27
N HIS A 38 -2.61 -20.74 6.45
CA HIS A 38 -2.34 -20.68 5.00
C HIS A 38 -1.55 -19.43 4.64
N ALA A 39 -0.91 -19.44 3.47
CA ALA A 39 -0.27 -18.25 2.90
C ALA A 39 -0.67 -18.07 1.43
N PRO A 40 -0.79 -16.83 0.93
CA PRO A 40 -0.97 -16.57 -0.49
C PRO A 40 0.16 -17.22 -1.29
N GLY A 41 -0.18 -17.98 -2.33
CA GLY A 41 0.79 -18.51 -3.28
C GLY A 41 1.80 -19.52 -2.72
N ASP A 42 1.46 -20.23 -1.63
CA ASP A 42 2.29 -21.31 -1.04
C ASP A 42 2.43 -22.56 -1.93
N GLY A 43 1.94 -22.50 -3.17
CA GLY A 43 1.92 -23.61 -4.12
C GLY A 43 0.80 -24.62 -3.87
N SER A 44 -0.02 -24.41 -2.83
CA SER A 44 -1.30 -25.10 -2.71
C SER A 44 -2.35 -24.34 -3.53
N ASP A 45 -3.00 -25.03 -4.48
CA ASP A 45 -4.13 -24.53 -5.28
C ASP A 45 -5.42 -24.43 -4.43
N GLY A 46 -5.28 -24.11 -3.14
CA GLY A 46 -6.37 -24.05 -2.19
C GLY A 46 -7.16 -22.75 -2.32
N ASP A 47 -8.49 -22.86 -2.27
CA ASP A 47 -9.41 -21.71 -2.28
C ASP A 47 -9.03 -20.63 -1.25
N VAL A 48 -8.52 -21.03 -0.09
CA VAL A 48 -8.10 -20.12 0.99
C VAL A 48 -6.89 -19.28 0.60
N SER A 49 -5.90 -19.86 -0.08
CA SER A 49 -4.71 -19.14 -0.55
C SER A 49 -5.07 -18.08 -1.60
N ARG A 50 -6.05 -18.37 -2.48
CA ARG A 50 -6.61 -17.38 -3.41
C ARG A 50 -7.34 -16.26 -2.68
N ARG A 51 -8.22 -16.59 -1.72
CA ARG A 51 -8.95 -15.60 -0.91
C ARG A 51 -8.01 -14.69 -0.11
N LEU A 52 -6.91 -15.25 0.42
CA LEU A 52 -5.88 -14.47 1.11
C LEU A 52 -5.19 -13.47 0.17
N ALA A 53 -4.94 -13.85 -1.09
CA ALA A 53 -4.39 -12.93 -2.09
C ALA A 53 -5.39 -11.83 -2.49
N GLU A 54 -6.67 -12.18 -2.65
CA GLU A 54 -7.74 -11.22 -2.97
C GLU A 54 -8.00 -10.20 -1.86
N ALA A 55 -7.82 -10.61 -0.60
CA ALA A 55 -7.98 -9.78 0.58
C ALA A 55 -6.64 -9.20 1.10
N GLU A 56 -5.59 -9.15 0.27
CA GLU A 56 -4.30 -8.61 0.68
C GLU A 56 -4.43 -7.13 1.10
N VAL A 57 -3.87 -6.78 2.26
CA VAL A 57 -3.80 -5.40 2.75
C VAL A 57 -2.62 -4.68 2.10
N ASP A 58 -2.86 -3.53 1.48
CA ASP A 58 -1.81 -2.64 0.97
C ASP A 58 -1.31 -1.74 2.11
N LEU A 59 -0.22 -2.17 2.75
CA LEU A 59 0.48 -1.39 3.77
C LEU A 59 1.04 -0.09 3.21
N GLY A 60 1.32 -0.08 1.92
CA GLY A 60 1.82 1.08 1.24
C GLY A 60 0.80 2.21 1.20
N ALA A 61 -0.46 1.89 0.87
CA ALA A 61 -1.55 2.86 0.91
C ALA A 61 -1.76 3.45 2.32
N ILE A 62 -1.69 2.61 3.35
CA ILE A 62 -1.82 3.04 4.76
C ILE A 62 -0.72 4.04 5.14
N ILE A 63 0.54 3.71 4.85
CA ILE A 63 1.69 4.58 5.19
C ILE A 63 1.71 5.83 4.32
N ASP A 64 1.32 5.73 3.05
CA ASP A 64 1.22 6.87 2.14
C ASP A 64 0.15 7.86 2.62
N TYR A 65 -1.02 7.37 3.04
CA TYR A 65 -2.06 8.20 3.65
C TYR A 65 -1.59 8.83 4.97
N ALA A 66 -0.91 8.08 5.84
CA ALA A 66 -0.35 8.60 7.09
C ALA A 66 0.65 9.75 6.84
N SER A 67 1.44 9.68 5.76
CA SER A 67 2.39 10.73 5.39
C SER A 67 1.73 12.05 4.94
N SER A 68 0.42 12.05 4.70
CA SER A 68 -0.35 13.26 4.43
C SER A 68 -0.42 14.18 5.66
N PHE A 69 -0.29 13.63 6.87
CA PHE A 69 -0.34 14.36 8.14
C PHE A 69 1.03 14.87 8.61
N GLY A 70 2.10 14.55 7.89
CA GLY A 70 3.45 15.00 8.22
C GLY A 70 4.52 13.99 7.85
N THR A 71 5.73 14.19 8.38
CA THR A 71 6.83 13.24 8.17
C THR A 71 6.60 12.01 9.02
N VAL A 72 6.49 10.84 8.40
CA VAL A 72 6.39 9.56 9.14
C VAL A 72 7.73 9.29 9.83
N ALA A 73 7.73 9.43 11.15
CA ALA A 73 8.92 9.33 11.98
C ALA A 73 9.18 7.90 12.43
N GLN A 74 8.12 7.11 12.58
CA GLN A 74 8.18 5.70 12.97
C GLN A 74 6.93 4.96 12.49
N THR A 75 7.10 3.68 12.19
CA THR A 75 6.02 2.76 11.82
C THR A 75 6.27 1.42 12.51
N ARG A 76 5.37 1.01 13.40
CA ARG A 76 5.43 -0.30 14.09
C ARG A 76 4.22 -1.15 13.72
N ALA A 77 4.44 -2.45 13.49
CA ALA A 77 3.37 -3.42 13.28
C ALA A 77 3.44 -4.53 14.34
N TYR A 78 2.27 -4.96 14.80
CA TYR A 78 2.09 -5.89 15.91
C TYR A 78 1.35 -7.14 15.41
N ALA A 79 2.02 -8.29 15.43
CA ALA A 79 1.43 -9.57 15.04
C ALA A 79 2.26 -10.75 15.56
N ASP A 80 1.68 -11.94 15.43
CA ASP A 80 2.47 -13.17 15.41
C ASP A 80 3.04 -13.36 13.99
N TRP A 81 4.33 -13.08 13.79
CA TRP A 81 4.99 -13.23 12.48
C TRP A 81 5.36 -14.67 12.15
N SER A 82 5.17 -15.62 13.08
CA SER A 82 5.29 -17.05 12.78
C SER A 82 4.07 -17.60 12.02
N VAL A 83 2.99 -16.83 11.97
CA VAL A 83 1.76 -17.15 11.23
C VAL A 83 2.01 -17.03 9.72
N PRO A 84 1.75 -18.08 8.92
CA PRO A 84 1.95 -18.07 7.47
C PRO A 84 1.26 -16.89 6.75
N ALA A 85 0.00 -16.60 7.09
CA ALA A 85 -0.77 -15.50 6.49
C ALA A 85 -0.11 -14.12 6.71
N ASN A 86 0.51 -13.91 7.88
CA ASN A 86 1.20 -12.67 8.20
C ASN A 86 2.61 -12.62 7.58
N ALA A 87 3.34 -13.74 7.63
CA ALA A 87 4.69 -13.84 7.08
C ALA A 87 4.74 -13.56 5.56
N ALA A 88 3.64 -13.78 4.85
CA ALA A 88 3.49 -13.46 3.43
C ALA A 88 3.73 -11.98 3.10
N TYR A 89 3.47 -11.07 4.05
CA TYR A 89 3.65 -9.62 3.87
C TYR A 89 5.10 -9.15 4.05
N LYS A 90 6.06 -10.07 4.29
CA LYS A 90 7.47 -9.76 4.51
C LYS A 90 8.04 -8.74 3.52
N ARG A 91 7.67 -8.85 2.23
CA ARG A 91 8.16 -7.93 1.21
C ARG A 91 7.64 -6.51 1.45
N GLN A 92 6.33 -6.32 1.62
CA GLN A 92 5.73 -5.00 1.90
C GLN A 92 6.32 -4.37 3.17
N LEU A 93 6.46 -5.17 4.24
CA LEU A 93 6.98 -4.73 5.54
C LEU A 93 8.45 -4.25 5.44
N ILE A 94 9.31 -5.00 4.74
CA ILE A 94 10.73 -4.64 4.53
C ILE A 94 10.83 -3.43 3.61
N ASP A 95 10.11 -3.43 2.49
CA ASP A 95 10.17 -2.35 1.48
C ASP A 95 9.74 -1.00 2.08
N ARG A 96 8.92 -1.02 3.15
CA ARG A 96 8.45 0.16 3.88
C ARG A 96 9.17 0.41 5.22
N ALA A 97 10.23 -0.35 5.52
CA ALA A 97 11.01 -0.25 6.75
C ALA A 97 10.16 -0.24 8.04
N VAL A 98 9.17 -1.15 8.11
CA VAL A 98 8.28 -1.29 9.27
C VAL A 98 9.00 -2.04 10.40
N ASP A 99 8.98 -1.48 11.61
CA ASP A 99 9.46 -2.15 12.81
C ASP A 99 8.46 -3.24 13.24
N LEU A 100 8.93 -4.48 13.34
CA LEU A 100 8.09 -5.64 13.60
C LEU A 100 8.13 -6.02 15.08
N VAL A 101 6.99 -5.93 15.76
CA VAL A 101 6.83 -6.40 17.14
C VAL A 101 6.21 -7.79 17.12
N GLN A 102 6.98 -8.80 17.51
CA GLN A 102 6.53 -10.19 17.59
C GLN A 102 5.69 -10.44 18.84
N LEU A 103 4.53 -11.07 18.64
CA LEU A 103 3.63 -11.50 19.70
C LEU A 103 3.24 -12.95 19.48
N PHE A 104 3.73 -13.86 20.32
CA PHE A 104 3.24 -15.24 20.28
C PHE A 104 1.86 -15.31 20.91
N ALA A 105 0.96 -16.10 20.31
CA ALA A 105 -0.34 -16.36 20.89
C ALA A 105 -0.21 -16.95 22.31
N THR A 106 -0.59 -16.18 23.32
CA THR A 106 -0.69 -16.67 24.70
C THR A 106 -2.03 -17.39 24.83
N SER A 107 -2.01 -18.62 25.33
CA SER A 107 -3.21 -19.41 25.57
C SER A 107 -4.20 -18.62 26.43
N GLY A 108 -5.30 -18.15 25.83
CA GLY A 108 -6.45 -17.57 26.54
C GLY A 108 -6.67 -16.07 26.42
N THR A 109 -5.80 -15.26 25.82
CA THR A 109 -6.02 -13.80 25.69
C THR A 109 -6.09 -13.35 24.24
N LYS A 110 -7.27 -12.88 23.83
CA LYS A 110 -7.56 -12.30 22.51
C LYS A 110 -6.94 -10.91 22.30
N ASN A 111 -6.27 -10.38 23.33
CA ASN A 111 -5.90 -8.97 23.47
C ASN A 111 -4.40 -8.79 23.80
N GLY A 112 -3.51 -9.51 23.11
CA GLY A 112 -2.07 -9.31 23.30
C GLY A 112 -1.53 -8.10 22.54
N ALA A 113 -2.03 -7.91 21.31
CA ALA A 113 -1.52 -6.92 20.37
C ALA A 113 -1.96 -5.50 20.71
N ASP A 114 -3.25 -5.29 20.94
CA ASP A 114 -3.87 -4.05 21.41
C ASP A 114 -3.22 -3.51 22.70
N ILE A 115 -2.99 -4.38 23.70
CA ILE A 115 -2.33 -3.99 24.95
C ILE A 115 -0.88 -3.59 24.69
N ARG A 116 -0.11 -4.42 23.97
CA ARG A 116 1.30 -4.13 23.73
C ARG A 116 1.48 -2.87 22.88
N LEU A 117 0.68 -2.72 21.82
CA LEU A 117 0.63 -1.54 20.97
C LEU A 117 0.33 -0.29 21.80
N SER A 118 -0.69 -0.35 22.66
CA SER A 118 -1.06 0.79 23.51
C SER A 118 0.05 1.20 24.48
N ILE A 119 0.75 0.23 25.08
CA ILE A 119 1.88 0.51 25.99
C ILE A 119 3.03 1.17 25.22
N ASP A 120 3.45 0.56 24.12
CA ASP A 120 4.56 1.07 23.30
C ASP A 120 4.24 2.47 22.76
N ALA A 121 3.01 2.70 22.32
CA ALA A 121 2.59 4.00 21.79
C ALA A 121 2.66 5.10 22.85
N ILE A 122 2.21 4.83 24.08
CA ILE A 122 2.29 5.81 25.16
C ILE A 122 3.74 6.05 25.59
N ASP A 123 4.57 5.01 25.67
CA ASP A 123 5.99 5.13 26.00
C ASP A 123 6.75 5.97 24.96
N ASP A 124 6.54 5.68 23.68
CA ASP A 124 7.11 6.47 22.58
C ASP A 124 6.69 7.95 22.66
N LEU A 125 5.43 8.24 23.01
CA LEU A 125 4.97 9.63 23.18
C LEU A 125 5.64 10.37 24.34
N PHE A 126 6.11 9.65 25.38
CA PHE A 126 6.91 10.23 26.45
C PHE A 126 8.38 10.43 26.03
N GLN A 127 8.95 9.50 25.26
CA GLN A 127 10.34 9.55 24.83
C GLN A 127 10.57 10.53 23.66
N HIS A 128 9.57 10.69 22.81
CA HIS A 128 9.61 11.49 21.59
C HIS A 128 8.54 12.58 21.63
N ALA A 129 8.87 13.65 22.35
CA ALA A 129 7.97 14.79 22.56
C ALA A 129 7.58 15.52 21.25
N ASP A 130 8.35 15.33 20.19
CA ASP A 130 8.18 15.90 18.86
C ASP A 130 7.21 15.11 17.95
N ILE A 131 6.76 13.92 18.36
CA ILE A 131 5.62 13.25 17.70
C ILE A 131 4.38 14.12 17.94
N THR A 132 3.76 14.62 16.86
CA THR A 132 2.57 15.46 16.94
C THR A 132 1.30 14.72 16.54
N HIS A 133 1.42 13.69 15.69
CA HIS A 133 0.32 12.89 15.18
C HIS A 133 0.52 11.41 15.49
N VAL A 134 -0.55 10.74 15.87
CA VAL A 134 -0.60 9.29 16.11
C VAL A 134 -1.63 8.68 15.17
N VAL A 135 -1.18 7.75 14.33
CA VAL A 135 -2.05 6.96 13.46
C VAL A 135 -2.18 5.57 14.09
N VAL A 136 -3.41 5.21 14.46
CA VAL A 136 -3.75 3.86 14.94
C VAL A 136 -4.45 3.12 13.81
N VAL A 137 -3.85 2.02 13.36
CA VAL A 137 -4.38 1.20 12.27
C VAL A 137 -4.94 -0.09 12.88
N GLY A 138 -6.26 -0.13 13.00
CA GLY A 138 -7.05 -1.17 13.66
C GLY A 138 -8.44 -0.64 14.02
N GLY A 139 -9.47 -1.49 13.90
CA GLY A 139 -10.87 -1.10 14.08
C GLY A 139 -11.47 -1.36 15.48
N ASP A 140 -10.71 -1.94 16.41
CA ASP A 140 -11.25 -2.44 17.68
C ASP A 140 -11.54 -1.31 18.70
N SER A 141 -12.61 -1.48 19.47
CA SER A 141 -12.94 -0.63 20.62
C SER A 141 -11.86 -0.58 21.70
N ASP A 142 -10.96 -1.58 21.77
CA ASP A 142 -9.87 -1.59 22.74
C ASP A 142 -8.90 -0.40 22.56
N TYR A 143 -8.85 0.21 21.36
CA TYR A 143 -8.06 1.41 21.08
C TYR A 143 -8.66 2.74 21.57
N ILE A 144 -9.89 2.75 22.08
CA ILE A 144 -10.56 3.98 22.55
C ILE A 144 -9.75 4.66 23.66
N ALA A 145 -9.27 3.88 24.63
CA ALA A 145 -8.50 4.41 25.75
C ALA A 145 -7.16 5.00 25.29
N LEU A 146 -6.51 4.37 24.31
CA LEU A 146 -5.29 4.87 23.68
C LEU A 146 -5.55 6.21 22.97
N ALA A 147 -6.57 6.27 22.10
CA ALA A 147 -6.94 7.49 21.38
C ALA A 147 -7.21 8.67 22.33
N GLN A 148 -8.02 8.45 23.36
CA GLN A 148 -8.31 9.47 24.38
C GLN A 148 -7.06 9.90 25.17
N ARG A 149 -6.14 8.95 25.44
CA ARG A 149 -4.88 9.28 26.13
C ARG A 149 -3.97 10.12 25.24
N CYS A 150 -3.79 9.77 23.97
CA CYS A 150 -3.02 10.54 23.00
C CYS A 150 -3.56 11.98 22.86
N LYS A 151 -4.89 12.15 22.77
CA LYS A 151 -5.53 13.48 22.72
C LYS A 151 -5.29 14.31 23.97
N ARG A 152 -5.38 13.71 25.17
CA ARG A 152 -5.04 14.39 26.43
C ARG A 152 -3.57 14.82 26.50
N MET A 153 -2.68 14.14 25.78
CA MET A 153 -1.27 14.51 25.62
C MET A 153 -1.05 15.56 24.49
N GLY A 154 -2.13 16.07 23.89
CA GLY A 154 -2.08 17.09 22.86
C GLY A 154 -1.63 16.57 21.49
N ARG A 155 -1.87 15.28 21.20
CA ARG A 155 -1.59 14.68 19.89
C ARG A 155 -2.85 14.66 19.05
N TYR A 156 -2.68 14.86 17.74
CA TYR A 156 -3.75 14.63 16.77
C TYR A 156 -3.83 13.13 16.46
N VAL A 157 -5.01 12.53 16.63
CA VAL A 157 -5.20 11.08 16.51
C VAL A 157 -5.99 10.75 15.26
N VAL A 158 -5.39 9.94 14.38
CA VAL A 158 -6.02 9.41 13.17
C VAL A 158 -6.27 7.93 13.36
N GLY A 159 -7.51 7.48 13.12
CA GLY A 159 -7.84 6.07 13.04
C GLY A 159 -7.91 5.59 11.59
N ILE A 160 -7.44 4.37 11.34
CA ILE A 160 -7.64 3.66 10.07
C ILE A 160 -8.17 2.27 10.40
N GLY A 161 -9.28 1.85 9.80
CA GLY A 161 -9.84 0.53 10.04
C GLY A 161 -10.75 0.06 8.91
N VAL A 162 -11.06 -1.23 8.90
CA VAL A 162 -11.97 -1.81 7.91
C VAL A 162 -13.41 -1.52 8.33
N ALA A 163 -14.23 -0.95 7.44
CA ALA A 163 -15.56 -0.42 7.78
C ALA A 163 -16.46 -1.46 8.47
N GLY A 164 -16.50 -2.71 7.98
CA GLY A 164 -17.34 -3.78 8.51
C GLY A 164 -16.98 -4.24 9.94
N SER A 165 -15.78 -3.92 10.44
CA SER A 165 -15.28 -4.35 11.74
C SER A 165 -14.99 -3.20 12.70
N THR A 166 -15.19 -1.95 12.28
CA THR A 166 -14.76 -0.77 13.04
C THR A 166 -15.78 -0.34 14.08
N SER A 167 -15.33 -0.10 15.31
CA SER A 167 -16.14 0.46 16.39
C SER A 167 -16.49 1.94 16.16
N ARG A 168 -17.79 2.28 16.15
CA ARG A 168 -18.25 3.69 16.11
C ARG A 168 -17.72 4.52 17.27
N ALA A 169 -17.49 3.91 18.44
CA ALA A 169 -16.94 4.61 19.59
C ALA A 169 -15.45 4.92 19.42
N LEU A 170 -14.70 4.07 18.70
CA LEU A 170 -13.32 4.37 18.30
C LEU A 170 -13.29 5.55 17.33
N VAL A 171 -14.15 5.54 16.31
CA VAL A 171 -14.29 6.66 15.35
C VAL A 171 -14.52 7.98 16.09
N ALA A 172 -15.44 8.01 17.06
CA ALA A 172 -15.72 9.19 17.87
C ALA A 172 -14.59 9.59 18.84
N ALA A 173 -13.68 8.67 19.18
CA ALA A 173 -12.54 8.95 20.05
C ALA A 173 -11.38 9.62 19.30
N CYS A 174 -11.21 9.34 18.00
CA CYS A 174 -10.18 9.95 17.15
C CYS A 174 -10.50 11.43 16.83
N ASP A 175 -9.52 12.14 16.28
CA ASP A 175 -9.72 13.46 15.67
C ASP A 175 -10.11 13.35 14.20
N ASP A 176 -9.58 12.32 13.52
CA ASP A 176 -9.94 11.92 12.16
C ASP A 176 -10.01 10.39 12.05
N PHE A 177 -10.81 9.88 11.12
CA PHE A 177 -10.93 8.45 10.87
C PHE A 177 -11.19 8.18 9.39
N SER A 178 -10.43 7.25 8.81
CA SER A 178 -10.64 6.79 7.44
C SER A 178 -10.89 5.29 7.37
N SER A 179 -11.84 4.88 6.53
CA SER A 179 -12.01 3.46 6.18
C SER A 179 -10.83 3.01 5.32
N TYR A 180 -10.33 1.80 5.55
CA TYR A 180 -9.26 1.23 4.74
C TYR A 180 -9.60 1.20 3.24
N SER A 181 -10.85 0.87 2.89
CA SER A 181 -11.29 0.82 1.48
C SER A 181 -11.33 2.19 0.81
N ASP A 182 -11.45 3.26 1.60
CA ASP A 182 -11.50 4.63 1.09
C ASP A 182 -10.09 5.22 0.90
N LEU A 183 -9.03 4.50 1.33
CA LEU A 183 -7.68 5.01 1.24
C LEU A 183 -7.21 5.14 -0.21
N PRO A 184 -6.50 6.24 -0.53
CA PRO A 184 -5.88 6.45 -1.83
C PRO A 184 -5.00 5.27 -2.28
N GLY A 185 -5.31 4.72 -3.44
CA GLY A 185 -4.56 3.61 -4.04
C GLY A 185 -5.06 2.21 -3.66
N VAL A 186 -5.97 2.07 -2.69
CA VAL A 186 -6.67 0.81 -2.45
C VAL A 186 -7.72 0.62 -3.55
N SER A 187 -7.65 -0.50 -4.26
CA SER A 187 -8.67 -0.88 -5.24
C SER A 187 -9.52 -1.99 -4.62
N ASP A 188 -10.82 -1.77 -4.50
CA ASP A 188 -11.72 -2.84 -4.08
C ASP A 188 -11.88 -3.87 -5.21
N PRO A 189 -11.72 -5.17 -4.92
CA PRO A 189 -11.88 -6.23 -5.93
C PRO A 189 -13.34 -6.37 -6.42
N THR A 190 -14.31 -5.65 -5.83
CA THR A 190 -15.75 -5.80 -6.05
C THR A 190 -16.36 -4.93 -7.15
N VAL A 191 -15.56 -4.19 -7.94
CA VAL A 191 -16.06 -3.52 -9.16
C VAL A 191 -15.38 -4.08 -10.40
N VAL A 192 -15.59 -5.37 -10.65
CA VAL A 192 -15.53 -5.89 -12.03
C VAL A 192 -16.96 -5.92 -12.52
N GLU A 193 -17.36 -4.82 -13.15
CA GLU A 193 -18.56 -4.72 -13.97
C GLU A 193 -18.52 -5.86 -15.00
N ALA A 194 -19.48 -6.78 -14.90
CA ALA A 194 -19.60 -7.94 -15.76
C ALA A 194 -19.83 -7.49 -17.21
N ALA A 195 -18.76 -7.45 -17.99
CA ALA A 195 -18.84 -7.43 -19.45
C ALA A 195 -19.28 -8.83 -19.93
N PRO A 196 -20.23 -8.92 -20.87
CA PRO A 196 -20.82 -10.19 -21.29
C PRO A 196 -19.80 -11.02 -22.07
N GLU A 197 -19.68 -12.29 -21.70
CA GLU A 197 -18.82 -13.26 -22.40
C GLU A 197 -19.25 -13.43 -23.86
N PRO A 198 -18.31 -13.44 -24.83
CA PRO A 198 -18.59 -13.88 -26.18
C PRO A 198 -18.64 -15.40 -26.22
N ASP A 199 -19.81 -15.89 -26.59
CA ASP A 199 -20.16 -17.24 -27.03
C ASP A 199 -19.04 -17.86 -27.91
N SER A 200 -18.45 -18.96 -27.47
CA SER A 200 -17.59 -19.79 -28.31
C SER A 200 -17.95 -21.27 -28.15
N SER A 201 -18.54 -21.80 -29.21
CA SER A 201 -18.84 -23.22 -29.42
C SER A 201 -17.54 -23.99 -29.73
N PRO A 202 -17.42 -25.27 -29.34
CA PRO A 202 -16.19 -26.04 -29.54
C PRO A 202 -16.18 -26.81 -30.88
N ASP A 203 -15.02 -26.69 -31.52
CA ASP A 203 -14.12 -27.77 -31.98
C ASP A 203 -14.57 -28.74 -33.09
N THR A 204 -13.77 -28.77 -34.17
CA THR A 204 -13.63 -29.93 -35.06
C THR A 204 -12.17 -30.33 -35.12
N SER A 205 -11.93 -31.51 -34.56
CA SER A 205 -10.69 -32.28 -34.51
C SER A 205 -10.30 -32.87 -35.88
N VAL A 206 -9.01 -32.80 -36.23
CA VAL A 206 -8.17 -33.80 -36.92
C VAL A 206 -6.79 -33.15 -37.11
N ASP A 207 -5.62 -33.78 -36.98
CA ASP A 207 -5.24 -35.17 -36.82
C ASP A 207 -3.81 -35.20 -36.27
N ALA A 208 -3.48 -36.24 -35.51
CA ALA A 208 -2.12 -36.57 -35.11
C ALA A 208 -1.48 -37.46 -36.18
N SER A 209 -0.20 -37.25 -36.49
CA SER A 209 0.73 -38.35 -36.73
C SER A 209 2.19 -37.91 -36.62
N THR A 210 2.87 -38.73 -35.84
CA THR A 210 4.30 -38.84 -35.56
C THR A 210 5.13 -39.18 -36.79
N ASP A 211 6.39 -38.74 -36.85
CA ASP A 211 7.49 -39.69 -36.95
C ASP A 211 8.86 -39.11 -36.59
N ALA A 212 9.71 -39.98 -36.08
CA ALA A 212 11.03 -39.71 -35.55
C ALA A 212 12.15 -39.94 -36.59
N SER A 213 13.24 -39.17 -36.53
CA SER A 213 14.62 -39.69 -36.41
C SER A 213 15.71 -38.63 -36.55
N THR A 214 16.69 -38.77 -35.66
CA THR A 214 18.15 -38.53 -35.76
C THR A 214 18.73 -38.03 -37.10
N ASP A 215 19.64 -37.05 -37.09
CA ASP A 215 21.11 -37.25 -36.97
C ASP A 215 21.87 -35.90 -37.03
N ALA A 216 23.14 -35.93 -36.60
CA ALA A 216 24.05 -34.81 -36.41
C ALA A 216 24.66 -34.23 -37.71
N SER A 217 24.97 -32.92 -37.72
CA SER A 217 26.31 -32.35 -38.00
C SER A 217 26.30 -30.84 -38.40
N ASP A 218 27.26 -30.12 -37.79
CA ASP A 218 28.03 -28.96 -38.22
C ASP A 218 27.41 -27.73 -38.92
N GLY A 219 27.45 -26.61 -38.18
CA GLY A 219 28.44 -25.56 -38.47
C GLY A 219 28.06 -24.44 -39.45
N MET A 220 27.52 -23.32 -38.95
CA MET A 220 27.85 -21.98 -39.48
C MET A 220 27.56 -20.82 -38.50
N LYS A 221 28.63 -20.28 -37.91
CA LYS A 221 28.88 -18.89 -37.45
C LYS A 221 27.68 -18.00 -37.08
N ALA A 222 27.42 -17.88 -35.76
CA ALA A 222 26.77 -16.69 -35.18
C ALA A 222 27.84 -15.74 -34.60
N ALA A 223 27.99 -14.57 -35.22
CA ALA A 223 28.87 -13.51 -34.73
C ALA A 223 28.43 -12.97 -33.36
N PRO A 224 29.35 -12.61 -32.45
CA PRO A 224 29.00 -12.16 -31.10
C PRO A 224 28.41 -10.74 -31.14
N LYS A 225 27.16 -10.59 -30.68
CA LYS A 225 26.54 -9.27 -30.45
C LYS A 225 27.26 -8.55 -29.29
N THR A 226 27.86 -7.41 -29.60
CA THR A 226 28.67 -6.56 -28.72
C THR A 226 27.94 -6.17 -27.41
N PRO A 227 28.65 -6.04 -26.26
CA PRO A 227 28.07 -5.73 -24.94
C PRO A 227 27.25 -4.42 -24.87
N ALA A 228 27.53 -3.45 -25.75
CA ALA A 228 26.92 -2.13 -25.75
C ALA A 228 25.41 -2.13 -26.05
N LYS A 229 24.93 -3.02 -26.94
CA LYS A 229 23.50 -3.09 -27.29
C LYS A 229 22.65 -3.73 -26.18
N LYS A 230 23.22 -4.64 -25.38
CA LYS A 230 22.55 -5.21 -24.20
C LYS A 230 22.45 -4.18 -23.08
N ALA A 231 23.50 -3.40 -22.83
CA ALA A 231 23.51 -2.33 -21.82
C ALA A 231 22.51 -1.20 -22.14
N ALA A 232 22.42 -0.77 -23.40
CA ALA A 232 21.45 0.24 -23.83
C ALA A 232 19.99 -0.23 -23.73
N LYS A 233 19.73 -1.51 -24.05
CA LYS A 233 18.39 -2.12 -23.93
C LYS A 233 17.99 -2.32 -22.46
N ALA A 234 18.92 -2.70 -21.59
CA ALA A 234 18.70 -2.81 -20.14
C ALA A 234 18.40 -1.43 -19.52
N ARG A 235 19.14 -0.39 -19.91
CA ARG A 235 18.96 0.99 -19.44
C ARG A 235 17.64 1.64 -19.92
N ARG A 236 17.17 1.32 -21.13
CA ARG A 236 15.83 1.72 -21.60
C ARG A 236 14.70 0.96 -20.89
N LYS A 237 14.95 -0.26 -20.42
CA LYS A 237 13.95 -1.06 -19.70
C LYS A 237 13.87 -0.63 -18.23
N SER A 238 14.99 -0.29 -17.61
CA SER A 238 15.03 0.28 -16.26
C SER A 238 14.38 1.67 -16.22
N SER A 239 14.65 2.54 -17.20
CA SER A 239 14.05 3.88 -17.24
C SER A 239 12.54 3.85 -17.35
N LYS A 240 11.98 2.95 -18.18
CA LYS A 240 10.53 2.75 -18.30
C LYS A 240 9.89 2.22 -17.00
N GLY A 241 10.58 1.33 -16.28
CA GLY A 241 10.10 0.83 -14.99
C GLY A 241 10.09 1.92 -13.91
N GLN A 242 11.14 2.73 -13.86
CA GLN A 242 11.25 3.87 -12.94
C GLN A 242 10.21 4.95 -13.25
N GLU A 243 9.93 5.20 -14.52
CA GLU A 243 8.88 6.12 -14.96
C GLU A 243 7.49 5.63 -14.56
N ALA A 244 7.17 4.35 -14.76
CA ALA A 244 5.90 3.77 -14.31
C ALA A 244 5.72 3.84 -12.78
N GLN A 245 6.79 3.59 -12.02
CA GLN A 245 6.78 3.75 -10.55
C GLN A 245 6.54 5.20 -10.15
N ALA A 246 7.20 6.15 -10.83
CA ALA A 246 7.02 7.58 -10.57
C ALA A 246 5.60 8.07 -10.90
N ILE A 247 4.99 7.54 -11.97
CA ILE A 247 3.59 7.83 -12.32
C ILE A 247 2.65 7.29 -11.26
N SER A 248 2.86 6.05 -10.81
CA SER A 248 2.07 5.45 -9.72
C SER A 248 2.19 6.26 -8.43
N LEU A 249 3.41 6.69 -8.08
CA LEU A 249 3.68 7.57 -6.94
C LEU A 249 2.99 8.93 -7.09
N LEU A 250 3.04 9.53 -8.27
CA LEU A 250 2.39 10.82 -8.57
C LEU A 250 0.87 10.72 -8.41
N ARG A 251 0.25 9.67 -8.94
CA ARG A 251 -1.19 9.43 -8.80
C ARG A 251 -1.58 9.30 -7.34
N ARG A 252 -0.87 8.47 -6.57
CA ARG A 252 -1.13 8.30 -5.13
C ARG A 252 -0.94 9.62 -4.37
N ALA A 253 0.12 10.37 -4.65
CA ALA A 253 0.38 11.65 -3.98
C ALA A 253 -0.72 12.69 -4.24
N ILE A 254 -1.25 12.75 -5.46
CA ILE A 254 -2.38 13.65 -5.78
C ILE A 254 -3.65 13.15 -5.11
N GLN A 255 -3.95 11.84 -5.13
CA GLN A 255 -5.16 11.34 -4.50
C GLN A 255 -5.15 11.59 -2.97
N VAL A 256 -4.01 11.39 -2.31
CA VAL A 256 -3.82 11.69 -0.88
C VAL A 256 -4.02 13.17 -0.55
N GLY A 257 -3.56 14.09 -1.40
CA GLY A 257 -3.75 15.51 -1.13
C GLY A 257 -5.12 16.04 -1.55
N ALA A 258 -5.86 15.33 -2.41
CA ALA A 258 -7.15 15.78 -2.94
C ALA A 258 -8.25 15.72 -1.86
N GLU A 259 -8.17 14.75 -0.94
CA GLU A 259 -9.05 14.65 0.22
C GLU A 259 -8.96 15.88 1.16
N LYS A 260 -7.89 16.67 1.05
CA LYS A 260 -7.70 17.89 1.84
C LYS A 260 -8.09 19.17 1.09
N SER A 261 -8.57 19.08 -0.16
CA SER A 261 -8.93 20.22 -1.00
C SER A 261 -10.35 20.09 -1.56
N ASP A 262 -11.23 21.06 -1.28
CA ASP A 262 -12.64 21.03 -1.72
C ASP A 262 -12.82 21.06 -3.26
N ASP A 263 -11.88 21.63 -4.01
CA ASP A 263 -11.94 21.75 -5.47
C ASP A 263 -11.10 20.69 -6.21
N GLY A 264 -10.41 19.82 -5.44
CA GLY A 264 -9.49 18.79 -5.92
C GLY A 264 -8.16 19.33 -6.50
N TRP A 265 -7.96 20.67 -6.52
CA TRP A 265 -6.74 21.27 -7.07
C TRP A 265 -5.66 21.34 -6.01
N GLN A 266 -4.45 20.92 -6.38
CA GLN A 266 -3.30 20.95 -5.48
C GLN A 266 -2.12 21.68 -6.08
N HIS A 267 -1.42 22.47 -5.27
CA HIS A 267 -0.16 23.07 -5.67
C HIS A 267 0.87 21.97 -5.99
N SER A 268 1.52 22.09 -7.15
CA SER A 268 2.56 21.15 -7.61
C SER A 268 3.72 20.99 -6.61
N SER A 269 4.07 22.03 -5.86
CA SER A 269 5.07 21.97 -4.78
C SER A 269 4.64 21.09 -3.60
N SER A 270 3.35 21.12 -3.25
CA SER A 270 2.76 20.25 -2.22
C SER A 270 2.76 18.80 -2.68
N VAL A 271 2.37 18.55 -3.93
CA VAL A 271 2.41 17.21 -4.53
C VAL A 271 3.83 16.66 -4.56
N LYS A 272 4.82 17.47 -4.98
CA LYS A 272 6.23 17.07 -4.95
C LYS A 272 6.68 16.70 -3.53
N SER A 273 6.33 17.52 -2.55
CA SER A 273 6.70 17.28 -1.15
C SER A 273 6.04 15.99 -0.63
N GLN A 274 4.79 15.72 -1.02
CA GLN A 274 4.08 14.48 -0.68
C GLN A 274 4.74 13.26 -1.33
N MET A 275 5.09 13.31 -2.62
CA MET A 275 5.82 12.24 -3.30
C MET A 275 7.15 11.92 -2.60
N GLN A 276 7.89 12.94 -2.16
CA GLN A 276 9.16 12.76 -1.46
C GLN A 276 9.01 12.22 -0.04
N ARG A 277 7.86 12.46 0.62
CA ARG A 277 7.52 11.82 1.90
C ARG A 277 7.19 10.34 1.72
N MET A 278 6.47 10.01 0.65
CA MET A 278 6.08 8.63 0.32
C MET A 278 7.28 7.80 -0.19
N ASP A 279 8.14 8.39 -1.03
CA ASP A 279 9.36 7.77 -1.54
C ASP A 279 10.49 8.81 -1.67
N SER A 280 11.44 8.77 -0.74
CA SER A 280 12.60 9.68 -0.72
C SER A 280 13.58 9.49 -1.87
N THR A 281 13.51 8.36 -2.59
CA THR A 281 14.38 8.08 -3.74
C THR A 281 13.91 8.81 -5.00
N PHE A 282 12.67 9.30 -5.02
CA PHE A 282 12.10 10.03 -6.15
C PHE A 282 12.90 11.30 -6.46
N LYS A 283 13.41 11.37 -7.70
CA LYS A 283 14.08 12.54 -8.28
C LYS A 283 13.65 12.69 -9.73
N GLU A 284 13.02 13.80 -10.09
CA GLU A 284 12.61 14.08 -11.47
C GLU A 284 13.80 14.03 -12.46
N LYS A 285 15.00 14.41 -11.99
CA LYS A 285 16.23 14.40 -12.78
C LYS A 285 16.68 12.99 -13.15
N SER A 286 16.45 11.98 -12.31
CA SER A 286 16.79 10.59 -12.66
C SER A 286 15.87 10.01 -13.73
N LEU A 287 14.71 10.62 -13.93
CA LEU A 287 13.75 10.27 -14.98
C LEU A 287 13.99 11.06 -16.28
N GLY A 288 14.95 11.98 -16.30
CA GLY A 288 15.29 12.78 -17.47
C GLY A 288 14.60 14.15 -17.55
N PHE A 289 13.85 14.55 -16.51
CA PHE A 289 13.19 15.85 -16.46
C PHE A 289 14.07 16.92 -15.81
N SER A 290 14.08 18.12 -16.37
CA SER A 290 14.88 19.25 -15.87
C SER A 290 14.31 19.84 -14.56
N SER A 291 13.00 19.72 -14.37
CA SER A 291 12.27 20.22 -13.21
C SER A 291 11.02 19.38 -12.94
N PHE A 292 10.49 19.45 -11.72
CA PHE A 292 9.23 18.79 -11.39
C PHE A 292 8.05 19.30 -12.23
N ARG A 293 8.05 20.59 -12.58
CA ARG A 293 7.08 21.17 -13.50
C ARG A 293 7.12 20.48 -14.87
N ALA A 294 8.31 20.28 -15.44
CA ALA A 294 8.46 19.57 -16.71
C ALA A 294 8.02 18.10 -16.63
N PHE A 295 8.20 17.46 -15.48
CA PHE A 295 7.68 16.11 -15.23
C PHE A 295 6.15 16.09 -15.18
N VAL A 296 5.51 17.05 -14.50
CA VAL A 296 4.03 17.14 -14.46
C VAL A 296 3.46 17.44 -15.84
N GLU A 297 4.03 18.43 -16.55
CA GLU A 297 3.56 18.86 -17.87
C GLU A 297 3.73 17.77 -18.94
N SER A 298 4.63 16.79 -18.74
CA SER A 298 4.79 15.66 -19.66
C SER A 298 3.76 14.55 -19.46
N HIS A 299 2.91 14.63 -18.44
CA HIS A 299 1.85 13.67 -18.13
C HIS A 299 0.47 14.35 -18.22
N ASP A 300 0.27 15.13 -19.29
CA ASP A 300 -0.96 15.86 -19.60
C ASP A 300 -2.12 14.92 -19.98
N ASP A 301 -1.82 13.66 -20.29
CA ASP A 301 -2.75 12.56 -20.49
C ASP A 301 -3.42 12.12 -19.17
N LEU A 302 -2.71 12.26 -18.05
CA LEU A 302 -3.19 11.89 -16.71
C LEU A 302 -3.67 13.08 -15.88
N LEU A 303 -3.15 14.27 -16.17
CA LEU A 303 -3.28 15.45 -15.31
C LEU A 303 -3.95 16.62 -16.02
N GLU A 304 -4.77 17.34 -15.25
CA GLU A 304 -5.15 18.71 -15.55
C GLU A 304 -4.19 19.66 -14.83
N THR A 305 -3.68 20.66 -15.55
CA THR A 305 -2.78 21.66 -14.99
C THR A 305 -3.34 23.07 -15.15
N LYS A 306 -3.27 23.87 -14.09
CA LYS A 306 -3.71 25.27 -14.08
C LYS A 306 -2.61 26.16 -13.54
N LEU A 307 -2.26 27.20 -14.28
CA LEU A 307 -1.37 28.25 -13.78
C LEU A 307 -2.20 29.26 -12.99
N LEU A 308 -1.81 29.53 -11.75
CA LEU A 308 -2.42 30.54 -10.90
C LEU A 308 -1.80 31.92 -11.18
N ASP A 309 -2.50 32.99 -10.80
CA ASP A 309 -2.07 34.38 -11.02
C ASP A 309 -0.72 34.71 -10.34
N ASN A 310 -0.37 33.96 -9.29
CA ASN A 310 0.90 34.07 -8.59
C ASN A 310 2.05 33.29 -9.27
N GLY A 311 1.83 32.75 -10.48
CA GLY A 311 2.78 31.97 -11.26
C GLY A 311 2.98 30.52 -10.79
N GLN A 312 2.24 30.08 -9.76
CA GLN A 312 2.32 28.70 -9.26
C GLN A 312 1.49 27.76 -10.13
N LEU A 313 1.98 26.54 -10.31
CA LEU A 313 1.26 25.48 -11.00
C LEU A 313 0.42 24.68 -10.01
N SER A 314 -0.87 24.57 -10.28
CA SER A 314 -1.78 23.63 -9.64
C SER A 314 -2.09 22.47 -10.56
N VAL A 315 -2.30 21.30 -9.97
CA VAL A 315 -2.50 20.02 -10.66
C VAL A 315 -3.70 19.29 -10.05
N ARG A 316 -4.38 18.50 -10.89
CA ARG A 316 -5.42 17.55 -10.49
C ARG A 316 -5.38 16.34 -11.43
N LEU A 317 -5.86 15.18 -10.98
CA LEU A 317 -6.11 14.06 -11.89
C LEU A 317 -7.27 14.41 -12.84
N ARG A 318 -7.17 13.98 -14.09
CA ARG A 318 -8.28 14.01 -15.05
C ARG A 318 -9.39 13.04 -14.67
#